data_AF-A0A965MEK0-F1
#
_entry.id   AF-A0A965MEK0-F1
#
_cell.length_a   1.000
_cell.length_b   1.000
_cell.length_c   1.000
_cell.angle_alpha   90.00
_cell.angle_beta   90.00
_cell.angle_gamma   90.00
#
_symmetry.space_group_name_H-M   'P 1'
#
loop_
_entity.id
_entity.type
_entity.pdbx_description
1 polymer ?
#
loop_
_entity_poly.entity_id
_entity_poly.type
_entity_poly.pdbx_seq_one_letter_code
_entity_poly.pdbx_strand_id
1 'polypeptide(L)'
;IDILASGLGVWFFVSIAMGGFEDMLIGWDVDEREGEGSIRVPVYPVRSVIFAFAIVSAATYAVLLIHFLFGGQAITEEEEGRHETVEGSQI
;
A
#
# COMPACT_ATOMS: atom_id res chain seq x y z
N ILE A 1 2.63 14.77 13.50
CA ILE A 1 3.52 13.93 12.65
C ILE A 1 2.69 13.20 11.58
N ASP A 2 1.43 12.92 11.88
CA ASP A 2 0.54 12.04 11.11
C ASP A 2 0.13 12.59 9.74
N ILE A 3 -0.08 13.91 9.64
CA ILE A 3 -0.34 14.59 8.34
C ILE A 3 0.85 14.45 7.40
N LEU A 4 2.08 14.61 7.92
CA LEU A 4 3.29 14.47 7.11
C LEU A 4 3.50 13.01 6.71
N ALA A 5 3.32 12.07 7.63
CA ALA A 5 3.44 10.64 7.36
C ALA A 5 2.42 10.18 6.32
N SER A 6 1.15 10.61 6.44
CA SER A 6 0.11 10.27 5.47
C SER A 6 0.33 10.94 4.11
N GLY A 7 0.75 12.21 4.08
CA GLY A 7 1.12 12.90 2.85
C GLY A 7 2.29 12.24 2.12
N LEU A 8 3.34 11.85 2.85
CA LEU A 8 4.49 11.11 2.31
C LEU A 8 4.07 9.73 1.80
N GLY A 9 3.18 9.04 2.51
CA GLY A 9 2.61 7.76 2.09
C GLY A 9 1.89 7.88 0.75
N VAL A 10 0.98 8.85 0.60
CA VAL A 10 0.30 9.12 -0.67
C VAL A 10 1.31 9.37 -1.78
N TRP A 11 2.25 10.30 -1.56
CA TRP A 11 3.25 10.67 -2.56
C TRP A 11 4.11 9.48 -3.00
N PHE A 12 4.57 8.68 -2.04
CA PHE A 12 5.41 7.51 -2.28
C PHE A 12 4.69 6.46 -3.12
N PHE A 13 3.48 6.06 -2.71
CA PHE A 13 2.74 5.01 -3.41
C PHE A 13 2.22 5.46 -4.78
N VAL A 14 1.84 6.73 -4.94
CA VAL A 14 1.54 7.31 -6.26
C VAL A 14 2.78 7.27 -7.15
N SER A 15 3.96 7.58 -6.63
CA SER A 15 5.21 7.52 -7.41
C SER A 15 5.54 6.09 -7.86
N ILE A 16 5.34 5.09 -7.00
CA ILE A 16 5.48 3.68 -7.38
C ILE A 16 4.47 3.31 -8.47
N ALA A 17 3.20 3.67 -8.30
CA ALA A 17 2.16 3.35 -9.27
C ALA A 17 2.45 3.98 -10.65
N MET A 18 2.85 5.25 -10.67
CA MET A 18 3.23 5.96 -11.90
C MET A 18 4.45 5.33 -12.58
N GLY A 19 5.49 5.00 -11.81
CA GLY A 19 6.70 4.37 -12.35
C GLY A 19 6.47 2.94 -12.83
N GLY A 20 5.59 2.18 -12.18
CA GLY A 20 5.31 0.78 -12.51
C GLY A 20 4.25 0.56 -13.58
N PHE A 21 3.45 1.57 -13.92
CA PHE A 21 2.32 1.40 -14.85
C PHE A 21 2.75 1.01 -16.27
N GLU A 22 3.70 1.76 -16.84
CA GLU A 22 4.18 1.53 -18.20
C GLU A 22 4.93 0.19 -18.30
N ASP A 23 5.85 -0.07 -17.36
CA ASP A 23 6.60 -1.32 -17.26
C ASP A 23 5.71 -2.55 -17.06
N MET A 24 4.59 -2.41 -16.35
CA MET A 24 3.60 -3.47 -16.20
C MET A 24 2.92 -3.76 -17.54
N LEU A 25 2.44 -2.74 -18.25
CA LEU A 25 1.73 -2.91 -19.52
C LEU A 25 2.64 -3.52 -20.59
N ILE A 26 3.88 -3.02 -20.70
CA ILE A 26 4.86 -3.58 -21.64
C ILE A 26 5.14 -5.05 -21.31
N GLY A 27 5.29 -5.39 -20.02
CA GLY A 27 5.52 -6.77 -19.59
C GLY A 27 4.42 -7.74 -20.05
N TRP A 28 3.15 -7.30 -20.08
CA TRP A 28 2.04 -8.10 -20.62
C TRP A 28 2.08 -8.21 -22.14
N ASP A 29 2.49 -7.16 -22.84
CA ASP A 29 2.55 -7.13 -24.31
C ASP A 29 3.66 -8.05 -24.86
N VAL A 30 4.83 -8.05 -24.20
CA VAL A 30 6.01 -8.79 -24.67
C VAL A 30 6.15 -10.19 -24.05
N ASP A 31 5.17 -10.63 -23.24
CA ASP A 31 5.24 -11.88 -22.46
C ASP A 31 6.59 -11.99 -21.72
N GLU A 32 6.94 -10.95 -20.95
CA GLU A 32 8.24 -10.83 -20.29
C GLU A 32 8.49 -12.00 -19.34
N ARG A 33 9.60 -12.72 -19.55
CA ARG A 33 9.99 -13.88 -18.74
C ARG A 33 11.42 -13.78 -18.26
N GLU A 34 11.63 -14.11 -16.99
CA GLU A 34 12.95 -14.21 -16.37
C GLU A 34 13.30 -15.69 -16.10
N GLY A 35 14.59 -16.02 -16.19
CA GLY A 35 15.12 -17.36 -15.93
C GLY A 35 16.33 -17.72 -16.78
N GLU A 36 17.23 -18.53 -16.22
CA GLU A 36 18.40 -19.09 -16.90
C GLU A 36 18.19 -20.59 -17.22
N GLY A 37 18.54 -21.03 -18.42
CA GLY A 37 18.38 -22.42 -18.86
C GLY A 37 16.99 -22.78 -19.40
N SER A 38 16.45 -23.95 -19.02
CA SER A 38 15.23 -24.55 -19.62
C SER A 38 13.90 -23.98 -19.07
N ILE A 39 13.93 -23.30 -17.93
CA ILE A 39 12.72 -22.77 -17.25
C ILE A 39 12.74 -21.25 -17.33
N ARG A 40 11.66 -20.67 -17.87
CA ARG A 40 11.42 -19.22 -17.92
C ARG A 40 10.07 -18.93 -17.30
N VAL A 41 10.05 -18.14 -16.23
CA VAL A 41 8.84 -17.78 -15.49
C VAL A 41 8.35 -16.41 -15.92
N PRO A 42 7.02 -16.22 -16.08
CA PRO A 42 6.45 -14.92 -16.42
C PRO A 42 6.58 -13.93 -15.25
N VAL A 43 7.01 -12.71 -15.55
CA VAL A 43 7.33 -11.67 -14.53
C VAL A 43 6.23 -10.61 -14.44
N TYR A 44 5.55 -10.34 -15.56
CA TYR A 44 4.44 -9.40 -15.66
C TYR A 44 3.31 -9.61 -14.62
N PRO A 45 2.98 -10.82 -14.12
CA PRO A 45 1.98 -10.96 -13.06
C PRO A 45 2.42 -10.29 -11.76
N VAL A 46 3.70 -10.41 -11.40
CA VAL A 46 4.26 -9.80 -10.18
C VAL A 46 4.21 -8.28 -10.27
N ARG A 47 4.59 -7.72 -11.42
CA ARG A 47 4.50 -6.26 -11.66
C ARG A 47 3.07 -5.74 -11.51
N SER A 48 2.08 -6.52 -11.96
CA SER A 48 0.67 -6.18 -11.84
C SER A 48 0.20 -6.15 -10.38
N VAL A 49 0.66 -7.10 -9.57
CA VAL A 49 0.37 -7.14 -8.13
C VAL A 49 0.98 -5.94 -7.43
N ILE A 50 2.24 -5.60 -7.73
CA ILE A 50 2.92 -4.42 -7.16
C ILE A 50 2.14 -3.15 -7.50
N PHE A 51 1.77 -2.96 -8.76
CA PHE A 51 0.98 -1.81 -9.21
C PHE A 51 -0.39 -1.73 -8.51
N ALA A 52 -1.12 -2.85 -8.44
CA ALA A 52 -2.42 -2.90 -7.79
C ALA A 52 -2.33 -2.55 -6.29
N PHE A 53 -1.37 -3.13 -5.56
CA PHE A 53 -1.17 -2.81 -4.15
C PHE A 53 -0.64 -1.40 -3.93
N ALA A 54 0.15 -0.84 -4.85
CA ALA A 54 0.53 0.57 -4.78
C ALA A 54 -0.68 1.50 -4.88
N ILE A 55 -1.64 1.22 -5.77
CA ILE A 55 -2.90 1.99 -5.85
C ILE A 55 -3.71 1.86 -4.56
N VAL A 56 -3.88 0.63 -4.04
CA VAL A 56 -4.64 0.40 -2.81
C VAL A 56 -4.00 1.14 -1.63
N SER A 57 -2.68 1.05 -1.47
CA SER A 57 -1.95 1.77 -0.43
C SER A 57 -2.04 3.28 -0.60
N ALA A 58 -1.93 3.81 -1.83
CA ALA A 58 -2.11 5.23 -2.09
C ALA A 58 -3.51 5.71 -1.68
N ALA A 59 -4.55 4.91 -1.97
CA ALA A 59 -5.92 5.22 -1.56
C ALA A 59 -6.07 5.22 -0.03
N THR A 60 -5.50 4.22 0.67
CA THR A 60 -5.53 4.15 2.14
C THR A 60 -4.86 5.37 2.78
N TYR A 61 -3.67 5.75 2.30
CA TYR A 61 -2.98 6.92 2.81
C TYR A 61 -3.70 8.22 2.45
N ALA A 62 -4.40 8.27 1.31
CA ALA A 62 -5.22 9.44 0.95
C ALA A 62 -6.41 9.58 1.89
N VAL A 63 -7.08 8.48 2.24
CA VAL A 63 -8.16 8.46 3.24
C VAL A 63 -7.64 8.94 4.60
N LEU A 64 -6.48 8.44 5.04
CA LEU A 64 -5.85 8.88 6.30
C LEU A 64 -5.51 10.38 6.26
N LEU A 65 -4.93 10.86 5.18
CA LEU A 65 -4.59 12.27 5.01
C LEU A 65 -5.83 13.16 5.08
N ILE A 66 -6.89 12.79 4.34
CA ILE A 66 -8.18 13.47 4.38
C ILE A 66 -8.72 13.49 5.81
N HIS A 67 -8.73 12.34 6.48
CA HIS A 67 -9.20 12.22 7.85
C HIS A 67 -8.47 13.17 8.82
N PHE A 68 -7.14 13.23 8.74
CA PHE A 68 -6.35 14.15 9.57
C PHE A 68 -6.56 15.63 9.22
N LEU A 69 -6.77 15.97 7.94
CA LEU A 69 -7.06 17.33 7.51
C LEU A 69 -8.42 17.83 8.01
N PHE A 70 -9.41 16.95 8.11
CA PHE A 70 -10.76 17.28 8.62
C PHE A 70 -10.89 17.12 10.15
N GLY A 71 -9.77 16.93 10.87
CA GLY A 71 -9.75 16.92 12.33
C GLY A 71 -10.14 15.59 12.98
N GLY A 72 -10.24 14.51 12.20
CA GLY A 72 -10.40 13.16 12.75
C GLY A 72 -9.09 12.69 13.39
N GLN A 73 -9.12 12.36 14.69
CA GLN A 73 -8.00 11.67 15.33
C GLN A 73 -8.06 10.19 14.95
N ALA A 74 -6.98 9.63 14.41
CA ALA A 74 -6.91 8.20 14.15
C ALA A 74 -7.02 7.46 15.49
N ILE A 75 -7.69 6.30 15.47
CA ILE A 75 -7.67 5.36 16.59
C ILE A 75 -6.22 4.85 16.66
N THR A 76 -5.40 5.47 17.50
CA THR A 76 -4.05 4.99 17.79
C THR A 76 -4.19 3.68 18.56
N GLU A 77 -3.29 2.71 18.32
CA GLU A 77 -3.20 1.43 19.07
C GLU A 77 -3.23 1.61 20.61
N GLU A 78 -2.87 2.82 21.09
CA GLU A 78 -2.98 3.24 22.49
C GLU A 78 -4.42 3.23 23.06
N GLU A 79 -5.44 3.48 22.22
CA GLU A 79 -6.87 3.35 22.61
C GLU A 79 -7.37 1.90 22.51
N GLU A 80 -6.87 1.11 21.57
CA GLU A 80 -7.26 -0.31 21.41
C GLU A 80 -6.76 -1.17 22.59
N GLY A 81 -5.52 -0.95 23.05
CA GLY A 81 -5.00 -1.60 24.27
C GLY A 81 -5.72 -1.16 25.55
N ARG A 82 -6.37 0.02 25.56
CA ARG A 82 -7.18 0.48 26.70
C ARG A 82 -8.57 -0.17 26.74
N HIS A 83 -9.13 -0.52 25.58
CA HIS A 83 -10.39 -1.25 25.52
C HIS A 83 -10.20 -2.74 25.88
N GLU A 84 -9.09 -3.35 25.47
CA GLU A 84 -8.78 -4.75 25.81
C GLU A 84 -8.48 -4.94 27.31
N THR A 85 -7.79 -4.00 27.95
CA THR A 85 -7.46 -4.07 29.40
C THR A 85 -8.67 -3.92 30.32
N VAL A 86 -9.76 -3.30 29.86
CA VAL A 86 -11.00 -3.16 30.65
C VAL A 86 -11.91 -4.38 30.48
N GLU A 87 -11.90 -5.04 29.33
CA GLU A 87 -12.72 -6.24 29.07
C GLU A 87 -12.09 -7.53 29.65
N GLY A 88 -10.75 -7.60 29.73
CA GLY A 88 -10.03 -8.76 30.25
C GLY A 88 -9.91 -8.87 31.78
N SER A 89 -10.37 -7.87 32.55
CA SER A 89 -10.25 -7.83 34.02
C SER A 89 -11.61 -7.97 34.69
N GLN A 90 -12.26 -9.10 34.45
CA GLN A 90 -13.47 -9.53 35.16
C GLN A 90 -13.42 -11.02 35.52
N ILE A 91 -12.27 -11.55 35.98
CA ILE A 91 -12.17 -12.67 36.94
C ILE A 91 -10.87 -12.50 37.74
#